data_AF-A0A7Y3U9R2-F1
#
_entry.id   AF-A0A7Y3U9R2-F1
#
_cell.length_a   1.000
_cell.length_b   1.000
_cell.length_c   1.000
_cell.angle_alpha   90.00
_cell.angle_beta   90.00
_cell.angle_gamma   90.00
#
_symmetry.space_group_name_H-M   'P 1'
#
loop_
_entity.id
_entity.type
_entity.pdbx_description
1 polymer ?
#
loop_
_entity_poly.entity_id
_entity_poly.type
_entity_poly.pdbx_seq_one_letter_code
_entity_poly.pdbx_strand_id
1 'polypeptide(L)'
;MNLATLSTVFEYLSSNPVIVIFGAGTIIALFGIVFGSLTSIFRSVSRERTRREIAAYIAEGSMSPEQGERLLSAGSDSDNA
;
A
#
# COMPACT_ATOMS: atom_id res chain seq x y z
N MET A 1 -30.21 15.81 6.27
CA MET A 1 -30.53 14.65 7.12
C MET A 1 -31.02 15.19 8.46
N ASN A 2 -32.27 14.95 8.83
CA ASN A 2 -32.81 15.39 10.12
C ASN A 2 -32.46 14.38 11.22
N LEU A 3 -32.39 14.79 12.49
CA LEU A 3 -32.04 13.89 13.60
C LEU A 3 -32.92 12.63 13.66
N ALA A 4 -34.20 12.74 13.31
CA ALA A 4 -35.12 11.60 13.24
C ALA A 4 -34.75 10.55 12.17
N THR A 5 -34.10 10.97 11.08
CA THR A 5 -33.61 10.04 10.04
C THR A 5 -32.34 9.32 10.47
N LEU A 6 -31.51 9.93 11.32
CA LEU A 6 -30.30 9.28 11.84
C LEU A 6 -30.64 8.24 12.92
N SER A 7 -31.59 8.55 13.79
CA SER A 7 -32.01 7.62 14.86
C SER A 7 -32.65 6.35 14.28
N THR A 8 -33.49 6.48 13.25
CA THR A 8 -34.13 5.34 12.58
C THR A 8 -33.12 4.44 11.87
N VAL A 9 -32.12 5.03 11.20
CA VAL A 9 -31.03 4.25 10.58
C VAL A 9 -30.19 3.52 11.63
N PHE A 10 -29.87 4.19 12.75
CA PHE A 10 -29.11 3.58 13.84
C PHE A 10 -29.85 2.41 14.48
N GLU A 11 -31.15 2.56 14.74
CA GLU A 11 -32.00 1.53 15.32
C GLU A 11 -32.13 0.30 14.40
N TYR A 12 -32.24 0.54 13.09
CA TYR A 12 -32.25 -0.51 12.07
C TYR A 12 -30.93 -1.30 12.01
N LEU A 13 -29.79 -0.60 12.08
CA LEU A 13 -28.46 -1.23 12.10
C LEU A 13 -28.23 -2.01 13.41
N SER A 14 -28.64 -1.45 14.56
CA SER A 14 -28.51 -2.12 15.85
C SER A 14 -29.40 -3.37 15.96
N SER A 15 -30.55 -3.37 15.27
CA SER A 15 -31.46 -4.52 15.21
C SER A 15 -30.94 -5.65 14.31
N ASN A 16 -29.99 -5.36 13.40
CA ASN A 16 -29.48 -6.32 12.42
C ASN A 16 -27.94 -6.42 12.47
N PRO A 17 -27.37 -7.10 13.48
CA PRO A 17 -25.92 -7.15 13.70
C PRO A 17 -25.16 -7.80 12.53
N VAL A 18 -25.79 -8.70 11.78
CA VAL A 18 -25.21 -9.35 10.59
C VAL A 18 -24.85 -8.31 9.52
N ILE A 19 -25.74 -7.33 9.28
CA ILE A 19 -25.52 -6.29 8.25
C ILE A 19 -24.35 -5.40 8.66
N VAL A 20 -24.21 -5.09 9.95
CA VAL A 20 -23.10 -4.28 10.45
C VAL A 20 -21.77 -5.00 10.28
N ILE A 21 -21.68 -6.27 10.68
CA ILE A 21 -20.43 -7.04 10.62
C ILE A 21 -19.99 -7.25 9.16
N PHE A 22 -20.89 -7.75 8.30
CA PHE A 22 -20.54 -7.99 6.91
C PHE A 22 -20.42 -6.71 6.10
N GLY A 23 -21.28 -5.71 6.35
CA GLY A 23 -21.22 -4.42 5.65
C GLY A 23 -19.95 -3.65 5.98
N ALA A 24 -19.65 -3.44 7.27
CA ALA A 24 -18.43 -2.75 7.67
C ALA A 24 -17.18 -3.55 7.32
N GLY A 25 -17.21 -4.88 7.54
CA GLY A 25 -16.10 -5.77 7.20
C GLY A 25 -15.76 -5.76 5.71
N THR A 26 -16.78 -5.76 4.84
CA THR A 26 -16.58 -5.71 3.38
C THR A 26 -15.94 -4.40 2.96
N ILE A 27 -16.38 -3.26 3.52
CA ILE A 27 -15.80 -1.95 3.20
C ILE A 27 -14.31 -1.92 3.59
N ILE A 28 -13.99 -2.35 4.82
CA ILE A 28 -12.61 -2.38 5.32
C ILE A 28 -11.75 -3.31 4.45
N ALA A 29 -12.26 -4.50 4.12
CA ALA A 29 -11.55 -5.46 3.28
C ALA A 29 -11.27 -4.91 1.87
N LEU A 30 -12.25 -4.25 1.25
CA LEU A 30 -12.08 -3.60 -0.06
C LEU A 30 -10.98 -2.54 -0.01
N PHE A 31 -10.98 -1.67 1.01
CA PHE A 31 -9.92 -0.68 1.18
C PHE A 31 -8.56 -1.36 1.38
N GLY A 32 -8.47 -2.39 2.22
CA GLY A 32 -7.23 -3.12 2.45
C GLY A 32 -6.65 -3.73 1.16
N ILE A 33 -7.50 -4.34 0.33
CA ILE A 33 -7.09 -4.93 -0.95
C ILE A 33 -6.60 -3.85 -1.92
N VAL A 34 -7.35 -2.75 -2.06
CA VAL A 34 -7.00 -1.67 -2.98
C VAL A 34 -5.69 -1.01 -2.57
N PHE A 35 -5.57 -0.59 -1.31
CA PHE A 35 -4.35 0.04 -0.81
C PHE A 35 -3.16 -0.91 -0.84
N GLY A 36 -3.34 -2.17 -0.44
CA GLY A 36 -2.28 -3.18 -0.52
C GLY A 36 -1.78 -3.40 -1.95
N SER A 37 -2.69 -3.46 -2.92
CA SER A 37 -2.36 -3.61 -4.33
C SER A 37 -1.59 -2.39 -4.87
N LEU A 38 -2.05 -1.18 -4.55
CA LEU A 38 -1.37 0.07 -4.93
C LEU A 38 0.04 0.14 -4.35
N THR A 39 0.21 -0.17 -3.06
CA THR A 39 1.52 -0.18 -2.41
C THR A 39 2.48 -1.17 -3.09
N SER A 40 2.00 -2.36 -3.45
CA SER A 40 2.80 -3.36 -4.17
C SER A 40 3.28 -2.86 -5.54
N ILE A 41 2.38 -2.20 -6.29
CA ILE A 41 2.70 -1.62 -7.60
C ILE A 41 3.76 -0.52 -7.44
N PHE A 42 3.57 0.41 -6.51
CA PHE A 42 4.54 1.50 -6.29
C PHE A 42 5.91 1.00 -5.86
N ARG A 43 5.97 -0.03 -4.99
CA ARG A 43 7.24 -0.67 -4.61
C ARG A 43 7.96 -1.24 -5.84
N SER A 44 7.24 -1.91 -6.73
CA SER A 44 7.81 -2.52 -7.93
C SER A 44 8.34 -1.47 -8.91
N VAL A 45 7.55 -0.42 -9.17
CA VAL A 45 7.94 0.68 -10.06
C VAL A 45 9.13 1.46 -9.50
N SER A 46 9.12 1.74 -8.19
CA SER A 46 10.22 2.45 -7.52
C SER A 46 11.53 1.66 -7.63
N ARG A 47 11.52 0.35 -7.34
CA ARG A 47 12.70 -0.51 -7.47
C ARG A 47 13.25 -0.53 -8.89
N GLU A 48 12.37 -0.61 -9.89
CA GLU A 48 12.79 -0.60 -11.29
C GLU A 48 13.37 0.75 -11.73
N ARG A 49 12.76 1.85 -11.27
CA ARG A 49 13.28 3.20 -11.52
C ARG A 49 14.65 3.39 -10.90
N THR A 50 14.83 3.02 -9.63
CA THR A 50 16.13 3.10 -8.94
C THR A 50 17.20 2.26 -9.65
N ARG A 51 16.88 1.05 -10.14
CA ARG A 51 17.83 0.25 -10.94
C ARG A 51 18.29 0.98 -12.20
N ARG A 52 17.39 1.65 -12.91
CA ARG A 52 17.71 2.41 -14.12
C ARG A 52 18.54 3.66 -13.81
N GLU A 53 18.22 4.36 -12.73
CA GLU A 53 18.98 5.53 -12.27
C GLU A 53 20.40 5.13 -11.85
N ILE A 54 20.57 4.04 -11.11
CA ILE A 54 21.90 3.50 -10.76
C ILE A 54 22.70 3.15 -12.01
N ALA A 55 22.10 2.49 -12.99
CA ALA A 55 22.78 2.17 -14.25
C ALA A 55 23.21 3.43 -15.02
N ALA A 56 22.38 4.47 -15.04
CA ALA A 56 22.71 5.75 -15.65
C ALA A 56 23.88 6.43 -14.91
N TYR A 57 23.88 6.48 -13.57
CA TYR A 57 24.97 7.07 -12.80
C TYR A 57 26.30 6.33 -12.97
N ILE A 58 26.27 5.00 -13.13
CA ILE A 58 27.46 4.22 -13.47
C ILE A 58 27.94 4.56 -14.89
N ALA A 59 27.03 4.66 -15.87
CA ALA A 59 27.39 5.02 -17.24
C ALA A 59 27.93 6.45 -17.38
N GLU A 60 27.42 7.38 -16.57
CA GLU A 60 27.90 8.76 -16.46
C GLU A 60 29.21 8.87 -15.67
N GLY A 61 29.61 7.82 -14.95
CA GLY A 61 30.81 7.78 -14.11
C GLY A 61 30.68 8.54 -12.78
N SER A 62 29.47 8.96 -12.39
CA SER A 62 29.19 9.63 -11.12
C SER A 62 29.03 8.66 -9.95
N MET A 63 28.99 7.35 -10.22
CA MET A 63 28.92 6.26 -9.25
C MET A 63 29.79 5.09 -9.71
N SER A 64 30.53 4.44 -8.79
CA SER A 64 31.28 3.23 -9.13
C SER A 64 30.35 2.01 -9.19
N PRO A 65 30.66 0.98 -10.02
CA PRO A 65 29.89 -0.26 -10.06
C PRO A 65 29.72 -0.93 -8.69
N GLU A 66 30.76 -0.91 -7.85
CA GLU A 66 30.75 -1.49 -6.50
C GLU A 66 29.81 -0.71 -5.56
N GLN A 67 29.72 0.61 -5.72
CA GLN A 67 28.74 1.41 -4.99
C GLN A 67 27.31 1.10 -5.44
N GLY A 68 27.09 0.93 -6.75
CA GLY A 68 25.80 0.52 -7.30
C GLY A 68 25.34 -0.85 -6.79
N GLU A 69 26.24 -1.84 -6.75
CA GLU A 69 25.97 -3.17 -6.20
C GLU A 69 25.48 -3.08 -4.74
N ARG A 70 26.17 -2.28 -3.91
CA ARG A 70 25.80 -2.07 -2.51
C ARG A 70 24.42 -1.42 -2.36
N LEU A 71 24.10 -0.43 -3.18
CA LEU A 71 22.79 0.23 -3.15
C LEU A 71 21.65 -0.72 -3.56
N LEU A 72 21.88 -1.58 -4.55
CA LEU A 72 20.91 -2.59 -4.97
C LEU A 72 20.69 -3.67 -3.89
N SER A 73 21.74 -3.98 -3.12
CA SER A 73 21.72 -4.98 -2.06
C SER A 73 21.14 -4.45 -0.75
N ALA A 74 21.20 -3.14 -0.49
CA ALA A 74 20.72 -2.54 0.76
C ALA A 74 19.21 -2.72 1.02
N GLY A 75 18.41 -2.98 -0.03
CA GLY A 75 16.96 -3.16 0.08
C GLY A 75 16.48 -4.59 0.32
N SER A 76 17.37 -5.60 0.33
CA SER A 76 16.99 -7.01 0.52
C SER A 76 17.09 -7.50 1.96
N ASP A 77 17.85 -6.83 2.82
CA ASP A 77 18.13 -7.30 4.18
C ASP A 77 17.06 -6.91 5.21
N SER A 78 16.27 -5.86 4.95
CA SER A 78 15.29 -5.33 5.91
C SER A 78 13.87 -5.88 5.79
N ASP A 79 13.55 -6.67 4.75
CA ASP A 79 12.26 -7.38 4.60
C ASP A 79 12.25 -8.73 5.38
N ASN A 80 13.35 -9.13 6.02
CA ASN A 80 13.51 -10.40 6.76
C ASN A 80 13.79 -10.24 8.28
N ALA A 81 13.60 -9.04 8.84
CA ALA A 81 13.81 -8.76 10.27
C ALA A 81 12.50 -8.53 11.02
#